data_AF-A0AA36MAZ2-F1
#
_entry.id   AF-A0AA36MAZ2-F1
#
_cell.length_a   1.000
_cell.length_b   1.000
_cell.length_c   1.000
_cell.angle_alpha   90.00
_cell.angle_beta   90.00
_cell.angle_gamma   90.00
#
_symmetry.space_group_name_H-M   'P 1'
#
loop_
_entity.id
_entity.type
_entity.pdbx_description
1 polymer ?
#
loop_
_entity_poly.entity_id
_entity_poly.type
_entity_poly.pdbx_seq_one_letter_code
_entity_poly.pdbx_strand_id
1 'polypeptide(L)'
;MDYLLDRYLFDNLPFTVSPETRKGIGQKAVTMVQWADWFCKYKSPVELIQNNPYFFAAELVFGFLCMLTFAHAYRHGGRYLYTWIAVTVHAFVIETLAISVPELNLYWHAQGMLSFFGMRVPLYALFGFHQMFLYTSYVLVSRMRLPWWGEGPAVGLSSVMLQLPFRMLGTKLLWWTWHDTDPTIEDRMFWTPWSSLYFYAACACSFVWMLRLTRRLLLEKEYDWMKFPKELTCSFLTGVLSYWLGTAQAGHCVCNGELSHWCTVYKLSSH
;
A
#
# COMPACT_ATOMS: atom_id res chain seq x y z
N MET A 1 15.29 -7.82 28.76
CA MET A 1 15.24 -6.36 28.52
C MET A 1 15.76 -5.60 29.73
N ASP A 2 15.36 -5.99 30.94
CA ASP A 2 15.75 -5.33 32.21
C ASP A 2 17.27 -5.17 32.35
N TYR A 3 18.05 -6.23 32.11
CA TYR A 3 19.52 -6.17 32.11
C TYR A 3 20.11 -5.14 31.12
N LEU A 4 19.49 -4.94 29.95
CA LEU A 4 19.98 -3.97 28.95
C LEU A 4 19.65 -2.54 29.38
N LEU A 5 18.46 -2.31 29.93
CA LEU A 5 18.08 -1.00 30.44
C LEU A 5 18.86 -0.63 31.70
N ASP A 6 19.13 -1.59 32.58
CA ASP A 6 19.99 -1.38 33.76
C ASP A 6 21.39 -0.98 33.33
N ARG A 7 22.04 -1.79 32.48
CA ARG A 7 23.44 -1.58 32.08
C ARG A 7 23.67 -0.32 31.23
N TYR A 8 22.75 0.01 30.32
CA TYR A 8 22.97 1.11 29.36
C TYR A 8 22.26 2.40 29.75
N LEU A 9 21.15 2.34 30.49
CA LEU A 9 20.36 3.51 30.84
C LEU A 9 20.51 3.86 32.33
N PHE A 10 20.13 2.95 33.24
CA PHE A 10 20.01 3.29 34.66
C PHE A 10 21.36 3.42 35.38
N ASP A 11 22.37 2.66 34.98
CA ASP A 11 23.72 2.74 35.56
C ASP A 11 24.49 4.00 35.15
N ASN A 12 24.05 4.71 34.10
CA ASN A 12 24.68 5.93 33.59
C ASN A 12 23.95 7.22 34.02
N LEU A 13 22.88 7.12 34.82
CA LEU A 13 22.14 8.29 35.30
C LEU A 13 22.83 8.89 36.54
N PRO A 14 22.92 10.24 36.65
CA PRO A 14 23.55 10.90 37.80
C PRO A 14 22.70 10.86 39.08
N PHE A 15 21.58 10.12 39.09
CA PHE A 15 20.66 10.01 40.22
C PHE A 15 20.09 8.60 40.35
N THR A 16 19.75 8.20 41.57
CA THR A 16 19.18 6.88 41.87
C THR A 16 17.69 6.85 41.54
N VAL A 17 17.31 6.09 40.52
CA VAL A 17 15.90 5.85 40.16
C VAL A 17 15.30 4.79 41.08
N SER A 18 14.11 5.05 41.64
CA SER A 18 13.41 4.11 42.52
C SER A 18 13.05 2.80 41.79
N PRO A 19 12.95 1.66 42.50
CA PRO A 19 12.66 0.37 41.88
C PRO A 19 11.31 0.34 41.14
N GLU A 20 10.30 1.03 41.67
CA GLU A 20 8.98 1.13 41.05
C GLU A 20 9.03 1.93 39.74
N THR A 21 9.78 3.03 39.70
CA THR A 21 9.98 3.83 38.49
C THR A 21 10.80 3.06 37.45
N ARG A 22 11.83 2.31 37.86
CA ARG A 22 12.59 1.44 36.95
C ARG A 22 11.69 0.39 36.30
N LYS A 23 10.84 -0.28 37.09
CA LYS A 23 9.87 -1.27 36.58
C LYS A 23 8.89 -0.63 35.60
N GLY A 24 8.38 0.57 35.90
CA GLY A 24 7.47 1.30 35.01
C GLY A 24 8.12 1.70 33.67
N ILE A 25 9.39 2.13 33.70
CA ILE A 25 10.16 2.43 32.48
C ILE A 25 10.46 1.16 31.69
N GLY A 26 10.84 0.07 32.38
CA GLY A 26 11.08 -1.24 31.77
C GLY A 26 9.87 -1.75 31.02
N GLN A 27 8.68 -1.67 31.62
CA GLN A 27 7.44 -2.09 30.97
C GLN A 27 7.12 -1.25 29.73
N LYS A 28 7.27 0.08 29.79
CA LYS A 28 7.09 0.96 28.61
C LYS A 28 8.07 0.64 27.50
N ALA A 29 9.33 0.37 27.83
CA ALA A 29 10.35 -0.01 26.86
C ALA A 29 10.03 -1.36 26.20
N VAL A 30 9.56 -2.35 26.97
CA VAL A 30 9.10 -3.64 26.42
C VAL A 30 7.91 -3.43 25.47
N THR A 31 6.91 -2.62 25.86
CA THR A 31 5.77 -2.28 25.00
C THR A 31 6.23 -1.58 23.71
N MET A 32 7.18 -0.64 23.80
CA MET A 32 7.73 0.03 22.61
C MET A 32 8.44 -0.95 21.68
N VAL A 33 9.24 -1.88 22.22
CA VAL A 33 9.91 -2.91 21.40
C VAL A 33 8.91 -3.87 20.79
N GLN A 34 7.87 -4.28 21.52
CA GLN A 34 6.79 -5.10 20.96
C GLN A 34 6.06 -4.39 19.83
N TRP A 35 5.80 -3.09 19.96
CA TRP A 35 5.22 -2.28 18.89
C TRP A 35 6.15 -2.16 17.69
N ALA A 36 7.44 -1.94 17.91
CA ALA A 36 8.43 -1.86 16.83
C ALA A 36 8.59 -3.19 16.10
N ASP A 37 8.68 -4.30 16.85
CA ASP A 37 8.74 -5.66 16.32
C ASP A 37 7.45 -6.01 15.57
N TRP A 38 6.27 -5.62 16.08
CA TRP A 38 5.04 -5.78 15.32
C TRP A 38 5.02 -4.90 14.07
N PHE A 39 5.49 -3.66 14.13
CA PHE A 39 5.41 -2.73 13.01
C PHE A 39 6.32 -3.14 11.85
N CYS A 40 7.57 -3.53 12.13
CA CYS A 40 8.53 -3.93 11.11
C CYS A 40 9.47 -5.01 11.66
N LYS A 41 9.44 -6.18 11.01
CA LYS A 41 10.34 -7.29 11.30
C LYS A 41 11.33 -7.48 10.19
N TYR A 42 12.55 -7.85 10.59
CA TYR A 42 13.62 -8.22 9.70
C TYR A 42 13.78 -9.74 9.64
N LYS A 43 13.95 -10.26 8.42
CA LYS A 43 14.29 -11.66 8.16
C LYS A 43 15.62 -11.74 7.41
N SER A 44 16.46 -12.72 7.76
CA SER A 44 17.77 -12.88 7.14
C SER A 44 17.64 -13.12 5.63
N PRO A 45 18.36 -12.38 4.77
CA PRO A 45 18.31 -12.56 3.32
C PRO A 45 18.83 -13.94 2.90
N VAL A 46 19.77 -14.53 3.65
CA VAL A 46 20.30 -15.88 3.36
C VAL A 46 19.19 -16.93 3.49
N GLU A 47 18.39 -16.83 4.56
CA GLU A 47 17.25 -17.72 4.77
C GLU A 47 16.19 -17.53 3.69
N LEU A 48 15.97 -16.29 3.24
CA LEU A 48 15.01 -15.99 2.18
C LEU A 48 15.45 -16.55 0.83
N ILE A 49 16.74 -16.43 0.48
CA ILE A 49 17.32 -16.97 -0.75
C ILE A 49 17.23 -18.51 -0.78
N GLN A 50 17.45 -19.16 0.36
CA GLN A 50 17.35 -20.62 0.47
C GLN A 50 15.91 -21.12 0.30
N ASN A 51 14.92 -20.37 0.81
CA ASN A 51 13.53 -20.78 0.80
C ASN A 51 12.77 -20.35 -0.48
N ASN A 52 12.91 -19.09 -0.90
CA ASN A 52 12.26 -18.54 -2.08
C ASN A 52 13.14 -17.48 -2.77
N PRO A 53 14.10 -17.90 -3.63
CA PRO A 53 15.01 -16.98 -4.30
C PRO A 53 14.30 -16.05 -5.29
N TYR A 54 13.19 -16.48 -5.88
CA TYR A 54 12.40 -15.66 -6.81
C TYR A 54 11.71 -14.50 -6.09
N PHE A 55 11.23 -14.73 -4.87
CA PHE A 55 10.63 -13.68 -4.05
C PHE A 55 11.68 -12.65 -3.61
N PHE A 56 12.87 -13.10 -3.22
CA PHE A 56 13.98 -12.19 -2.93
C PHE A 56 14.34 -11.32 -4.14
N ALA A 57 14.41 -11.92 -5.35
CA ALA A 57 14.63 -11.17 -6.58
C ALA A 57 13.51 -10.15 -6.83
N ALA A 58 12.25 -10.49 -6.55
CA ALA A 58 11.13 -9.56 -6.63
C ALA A 58 11.30 -8.37 -5.68
N GLU A 59 11.69 -8.60 -4.43
CA GLU A 59 11.95 -7.51 -3.46
C GLU A 59 13.04 -6.56 -3.96
N LEU A 60 14.12 -7.08 -4.54
CA LEU A 60 15.18 -6.24 -5.12
C LEU A 60 14.68 -5.43 -6.32
N VAL A 61 13.94 -6.05 -7.24
CA VAL A 61 13.38 -5.38 -8.42
C VAL A 61 12.40 -4.29 -8.01
N PHE A 62 11.47 -4.58 -7.12
CA PHE A 62 10.48 -3.60 -6.67
C PHE A 62 11.08 -2.51 -5.77
N GLY A 63 12.12 -2.83 -5.00
CA GLY A 63 12.93 -1.83 -4.31
C GLY A 63 13.63 -0.89 -5.29
N PHE A 64 14.23 -1.42 -6.35
CA PHE A 64 14.85 -0.63 -7.42
C PHE A 64 13.84 0.25 -8.16
N LEU A 65 12.67 -0.29 -8.53
CA LEU A 65 11.60 0.46 -9.19
C LEU A 65 11.02 1.55 -8.29
N CYS A 66 10.87 1.29 -6.98
CA CYS A 66 10.51 2.31 -5.99
C CYS A 66 11.53 3.45 -5.98
N MET A 67 12.83 3.14 -5.96
CA MET A 67 13.87 4.17 -6.04
C MET A 67 13.82 4.96 -7.35
N LEU A 68 13.55 4.32 -8.49
CA LEU A 68 13.42 5.00 -9.78
C LEU A 68 12.21 5.94 -9.82
N THR A 69 11.05 5.49 -9.34
CA THR A 69 9.84 6.32 -9.28
C THR A 69 10.01 7.49 -8.30
N PHE A 70 10.68 7.27 -7.17
CA PHE A 70 11.05 8.34 -6.24
C PHE A 70 12.03 9.32 -6.88
N ALA A 71 13.08 8.84 -7.54
CA ALA A 71 14.04 9.69 -8.24
C ALA A 71 13.36 10.52 -9.34
N HIS A 72 12.42 9.93 -10.08
CA HIS A 72 11.59 10.67 -11.04
C HIS A 72 10.76 11.76 -10.34
N ALA A 73 10.07 11.41 -9.25
CA ALA A 73 9.24 12.34 -8.48
C ALA A 73 10.03 13.50 -7.88
N TYR A 74 11.22 13.20 -7.34
CA TYR A 74 12.13 14.17 -6.76
C TYR A 74 12.74 15.10 -7.80
N ARG A 75 13.23 14.56 -8.94
CA ARG A 75 13.86 15.36 -10.00
C ARG A 75 12.89 16.29 -10.74
N HIS A 76 11.68 15.80 -11.03
CA HIS A 76 10.66 16.65 -11.65
C HIS A 76 10.00 17.60 -10.65
N GLY A 77 10.09 17.28 -9.35
CA GLY A 77 9.62 18.10 -8.26
C GLY A 77 8.13 18.44 -8.35
N GLY A 78 7.77 19.54 -7.69
CA GLY A 78 6.41 20.06 -7.68
C GLY A 78 5.39 19.02 -7.25
N ARG A 79 4.33 18.87 -8.04
CA ARG A 79 3.20 17.96 -7.75
C ARG A 79 3.52 16.48 -7.85
N TYR A 80 4.61 16.09 -8.51
CA TYR A 80 4.97 14.69 -8.67
C TYR A 80 5.40 14.05 -7.34
N LEU A 81 6.14 14.77 -6.50
CA LEU A 81 6.55 14.28 -5.18
C LEU A 81 5.34 14.07 -4.27
N TYR A 82 4.41 15.02 -4.25
CA TYR A 82 3.15 14.91 -3.50
C TYR A 82 2.26 13.76 -4.00
N THR A 83 2.20 13.55 -5.32
CA THR A 83 1.50 12.38 -5.86
C THR A 83 2.17 11.07 -5.43
N TRP A 84 3.50 11.00 -5.41
CA TRP A 84 4.23 9.83 -4.92
C TRP A 84 3.91 9.55 -3.44
N ILE A 85 3.86 10.59 -2.59
CA ILE A 85 3.43 10.49 -1.19
C ILE A 85 1.98 10.01 -1.09
N ALA A 86 1.08 10.55 -1.91
CA ALA A 86 -0.33 10.13 -1.94
C ALA A 86 -0.47 8.64 -2.30
N VAL A 87 0.32 8.14 -3.26
CA VAL A 87 0.36 6.70 -3.61
C VAL A 87 0.87 5.87 -2.44
N THR A 88 1.87 6.34 -1.69
CA THR A 88 2.32 5.66 -0.47
C THR A 88 1.19 5.58 0.56
N VAL A 89 0.52 6.70 0.85
CA VAL A 89 -0.62 6.70 1.79
C VAL A 89 -1.72 5.75 1.33
N HIS A 90 -2.04 5.74 0.02
CA HIS A 90 -2.99 4.81 -0.56
C HIS A 90 -2.60 3.35 -0.37
N ALA A 91 -1.33 3.00 -0.59
CA ALA A 91 -0.81 1.65 -0.36
C ALA A 91 -0.96 1.22 1.10
N PHE A 92 -0.63 2.10 2.04
CA PHE A 92 -0.84 1.83 3.47
C PHE A 92 -2.31 1.58 3.79
N VAL A 93 -3.23 2.37 3.22
CA VAL A 93 -4.67 2.19 3.43
C VAL A 93 -5.15 0.85 2.88
N ILE A 94 -4.81 0.49 1.65
CA ILE A 94 -5.18 -0.80 1.04
C ILE A 94 -4.67 -1.97 1.87
N GLU A 95 -3.37 -2.00 2.15
CA GLU A 95 -2.75 -3.15 2.83
C GLU A 95 -3.22 -3.25 4.29
N THR A 96 -3.43 -2.12 4.98
CA THR A 96 -3.94 -2.12 6.36
C THR A 96 -5.39 -2.60 6.41
N LEU A 97 -6.23 -2.20 5.45
CA LEU A 97 -7.63 -2.66 5.41
C LEU A 97 -7.71 -4.14 5.06
N ALA A 98 -6.89 -4.62 4.13
CA ALA A 98 -6.82 -6.04 3.76
C ALA A 98 -6.46 -6.93 4.96
N ILE A 99 -5.59 -6.47 5.88
CA ILE A 99 -5.24 -7.26 7.08
C ILE A 99 -6.20 -7.06 8.25
N SER A 100 -6.90 -5.92 8.33
CA SER A 100 -7.73 -5.56 9.49
C SER A 100 -9.18 -6.00 9.34
N VAL A 101 -9.67 -6.12 8.11
CA VAL A 101 -11.04 -6.52 7.78
C VAL A 101 -11.01 -7.94 7.21
N PRO A 102 -11.52 -8.96 7.93
CA PRO A 102 -11.44 -10.36 7.50
C PRO A 102 -11.99 -10.62 6.10
N GLU A 103 -13.05 -9.91 5.70
CA GLU A 103 -13.73 -10.02 4.42
C GLU A 103 -12.89 -9.46 3.25
N LEU A 104 -11.94 -8.56 3.55
CA LEU A 104 -11.03 -7.97 2.56
C LEU A 104 -9.69 -8.71 2.48
N ASN A 105 -9.45 -9.66 3.40
CA ASN A 105 -8.24 -10.46 3.42
C ASN A 105 -8.32 -11.57 2.36
N LEU A 106 -8.06 -11.21 1.09
CA LEU A 106 -8.22 -12.11 -0.05
C LEU A 106 -6.97 -12.96 -0.36
N TYR A 107 -5.81 -12.57 0.16
CA TYR A 107 -4.55 -13.23 -0.11
C TYR A 107 -3.57 -13.10 1.07
N TRP A 108 -2.57 -13.98 1.10
CA TRP A 108 -1.45 -13.90 2.02
C TRP A 108 -0.14 -13.72 1.26
N HIS A 109 0.65 -12.74 1.70
CA HIS A 109 1.97 -12.52 1.15
C HIS A 109 3.00 -13.51 1.68
N ALA A 110 4.00 -13.80 0.84
CA ALA A 110 5.26 -14.32 1.32
C ALA A 110 5.98 -13.28 2.19
N GLN A 111 6.75 -13.77 3.16
CA GLN A 111 7.48 -12.92 4.10
C GLN A 111 8.81 -12.49 3.51
N GLY A 112 9.03 -11.17 3.45
CA GLY A 112 10.23 -10.55 2.90
C GLY A 112 11.29 -10.23 3.93
N MET A 113 12.42 -9.72 3.43
CA MET A 113 13.54 -9.26 4.24
C MET A 113 13.10 -8.21 5.26
N LEU A 114 12.24 -7.28 4.83
CA LEU A 114 11.52 -6.36 5.70
C LEU A 114 10.03 -6.59 5.50
N SER A 115 9.32 -6.94 6.56
CA SER A 115 7.88 -7.12 6.52
C SER A 115 7.19 -6.38 7.66
N PHE A 116 6.06 -5.77 7.35
CA PHE A 116 5.29 -4.92 8.23
C PHE A 116 4.08 -5.65 8.81
N PHE A 117 3.50 -5.06 9.86
CA PHE A 117 2.26 -5.51 10.50
C PHE A 117 2.31 -6.98 10.96
N GLY A 118 3.38 -7.35 11.65
CA GLY A 118 3.57 -8.69 12.20
C GLY A 118 3.92 -9.73 11.12
N MET A 119 4.74 -9.35 10.14
CA MET A 119 5.13 -10.20 9.00
C MET A 119 3.97 -10.54 8.05
N ARG A 120 3.01 -9.61 7.88
CA ARG A 120 1.85 -9.79 7.00
C ARG A 120 2.02 -9.11 5.65
N VAL A 121 2.72 -7.98 5.61
CA VAL A 121 2.86 -7.18 4.39
C VAL A 121 4.34 -6.91 4.12
N PRO A 122 4.94 -7.49 3.07
CA PRO A 122 6.34 -7.28 2.74
C PRO A 122 6.60 -5.85 2.24
N LEU A 123 7.83 -5.37 2.39
CA LEU A 123 8.24 -4.01 2.00
C LEU A 123 7.86 -3.69 0.55
N TYR A 124 8.03 -4.66 -0.35
CA TYR A 124 7.73 -4.45 -1.76
C TYR A 124 6.25 -4.16 -2.01
N ALA A 125 5.31 -4.69 -1.22
CA ALA A 125 3.88 -4.43 -1.41
C ALA A 125 3.52 -2.98 -1.05
N LEU A 126 4.04 -2.48 0.07
CA LEU A 126 3.80 -1.11 0.54
C LEU A 126 4.49 -0.05 -0.32
N PHE A 127 5.77 -0.24 -0.63
CA PHE A 127 6.57 0.81 -1.27
C PHE A 127 6.88 0.53 -2.75
N GLY A 128 6.92 -0.72 -3.17
CA GLY A 128 7.33 -1.08 -4.53
C GLY A 128 6.16 -1.20 -5.50
N PHE A 129 5.19 -2.04 -5.17
CA PHE A 129 4.09 -2.45 -6.02
C PHE A 129 3.22 -1.25 -6.41
N HIS A 130 2.69 -0.53 -5.43
CA HIS A 130 1.82 0.62 -5.68
C HIS A 130 2.57 1.76 -6.41
N GLN A 131 3.83 2.01 -6.06
CA GLN A 131 4.63 3.02 -6.76
C GLN A 131 4.93 2.61 -8.20
N MET A 132 5.29 1.35 -8.44
CA MET A 132 5.55 0.88 -9.79
C MET A 132 4.30 0.97 -10.67
N PHE A 133 3.13 0.55 -10.18
CA PHE A 133 1.96 0.40 -11.03
C PHE A 133 1.04 1.63 -11.06
N LEU A 134 0.69 2.19 -9.90
CA LEU A 134 -0.21 3.33 -9.82
C LEU A 134 0.50 4.64 -10.19
N TYR A 135 1.65 4.93 -9.58
CA TYR A 135 2.37 6.19 -9.86
C TYR A 135 2.85 6.23 -11.32
N THR A 136 3.44 5.16 -11.85
CA THR A 136 3.87 5.12 -13.26
C THR A 136 2.69 5.29 -14.21
N SER A 137 1.55 4.64 -13.94
CA SER A 137 0.34 4.79 -14.77
C SER A 137 -0.19 6.20 -14.75
N TYR A 138 -0.22 6.84 -13.57
CA TYR A 138 -0.56 8.25 -13.44
C TYR A 138 0.37 9.13 -14.29
N VAL A 139 1.69 8.93 -14.19
CA VAL A 139 2.66 9.71 -14.98
C VAL A 139 2.43 9.47 -16.47
N LEU A 140 2.34 8.23 -16.93
CA LEU A 140 2.12 7.85 -18.33
C LEU A 140 0.88 8.54 -18.91
N VAL A 141 -0.26 8.41 -18.24
CA VAL A 141 -1.54 8.95 -18.73
C VAL A 141 -1.59 10.48 -18.61
N SER A 142 -0.95 11.07 -17.59
CA SER A 142 -0.87 12.54 -17.47
C SER A 142 -0.18 13.18 -18.69
N ARG A 143 0.73 12.45 -19.35
CA ARG A 143 1.39 12.90 -20.59
C ARG A 143 0.48 12.81 -21.82
N MET A 144 -0.59 12.02 -21.78
CA MET A 144 -1.58 11.92 -22.86
C MET A 144 -2.54 13.11 -22.91
N ARG A 145 -2.56 13.96 -21.88
CA ARG A 145 -3.39 15.19 -21.80
C ARG A 145 -4.88 14.93 -22.02
N LEU A 146 -5.39 13.82 -21.49
CA LEU A 146 -6.80 13.46 -21.56
C LEU A 146 -7.69 14.44 -20.79
N PRO A 147 -8.97 14.59 -21.18
CA PRO A 147 -9.93 15.36 -20.39
C PRO A 147 -10.14 14.73 -19.01
N TRP A 148 -10.68 15.50 -18.08
CA TRP A 148 -10.75 15.11 -16.66
C TRP A 148 -11.55 13.85 -16.37
N TRP A 149 -12.58 13.58 -17.17
CA TRP A 149 -13.39 12.37 -17.04
C TRP A 149 -12.70 11.14 -17.61
N GLY A 150 -11.76 11.32 -18.56
CA GLY A 150 -11.03 10.23 -19.22
C GLY A 150 -9.71 9.86 -18.55
N GLU A 151 -9.07 10.79 -17.83
CA GLU A 151 -7.77 10.52 -17.21
C GLU A 151 -7.85 9.43 -16.14
N GLY A 152 -8.87 9.44 -15.27
CA GLY A 152 -9.05 8.43 -14.22
C GLY A 152 -9.18 7.02 -14.78
N PRO A 153 -10.15 6.74 -15.67
CA PRO A 153 -10.30 5.43 -16.30
C PRO A 153 -9.06 4.99 -17.07
N ALA A 154 -8.38 5.90 -17.76
CA ALA A 154 -7.14 5.58 -18.48
C ALA A 154 -6.00 5.19 -17.53
N VAL A 155 -5.88 5.82 -16.37
CA VAL A 155 -4.92 5.42 -15.32
C VAL A 155 -5.29 4.06 -14.75
N GLY A 156 -6.57 3.82 -14.48
CA GLY A 156 -7.07 2.51 -14.03
C GLY A 156 -6.69 1.39 -14.99
N LEU A 157 -7.02 1.56 -16.28
CA LEU A 157 -6.71 0.58 -17.32
C LEU A 157 -5.19 0.38 -17.49
N SER A 158 -4.42 1.47 -17.57
CA SER A 158 -2.96 1.41 -17.69
C SER A 158 -2.34 0.66 -16.51
N SER A 159 -2.84 0.90 -15.29
CA SER A 159 -2.34 0.25 -14.10
C SER A 159 -2.58 -1.26 -14.11
N VAL A 160 -3.76 -1.71 -14.58
CA VAL A 160 -4.05 -3.14 -14.72
C VAL A 160 -3.15 -3.77 -15.76
N MET A 161 -2.99 -3.14 -16.93
CA MET A 161 -2.12 -3.65 -17.99
C MET A 161 -0.68 -3.84 -17.53
N LEU A 162 -0.12 -2.88 -16.79
CA LEU A 162 1.22 -3.00 -16.21
C LEU A 162 1.31 -4.10 -15.15
N GLN A 163 0.24 -4.34 -14.40
CA GLN A 163 0.21 -5.35 -13.33
C GLN A 163 0.03 -6.78 -13.84
N LEU A 164 -0.54 -7.00 -15.03
CA LEU A 164 -0.83 -8.35 -15.51
C LEU A 164 0.38 -9.31 -15.43
N PRO A 165 1.58 -8.95 -15.92
CA PRO A 165 2.76 -9.81 -15.79
C PRO A 165 3.12 -10.11 -14.34
N PHE A 166 3.05 -9.10 -13.47
CA PHE A 166 3.31 -9.26 -12.05
C PHE A 166 2.30 -10.21 -11.40
N ARG A 167 1.01 -10.06 -11.71
CA ARG A 167 -0.07 -10.88 -11.14
C ARG A 167 0.06 -12.35 -11.57
N MET A 168 0.39 -12.60 -12.84
CA MET A 168 0.63 -13.94 -13.36
C MET A 168 1.87 -14.61 -12.78
N LEU A 169 2.98 -13.87 -12.67
CA LEU A 169 4.24 -14.41 -12.14
C LEU A 169 4.20 -14.57 -10.63
N GLY A 170 3.61 -13.62 -9.91
CA GLY A 170 3.63 -13.61 -8.45
C GLY A 170 2.81 -14.73 -7.83
N THR A 171 1.68 -15.11 -8.41
CA THR A 171 0.93 -16.29 -7.97
C THR A 171 1.70 -17.58 -8.26
N LYS A 172 2.29 -17.68 -9.46
CA LYS A 172 3.07 -18.86 -9.89
C LYS A 172 4.37 -19.05 -9.09
N LEU A 173 5.02 -17.96 -8.70
CA LEU A 173 6.29 -17.94 -7.96
C LEU A 173 6.08 -17.79 -6.43
N LEU A 174 4.82 -17.88 -5.97
CA LEU A 174 4.44 -17.84 -4.56
C LEU A 174 4.90 -16.56 -3.84
N TRP A 175 4.76 -15.41 -4.50
CA TRP A 175 4.94 -14.10 -3.86
C TRP A 175 3.73 -13.74 -2.99
N TRP A 176 2.56 -14.22 -3.37
CA TRP A 176 1.37 -14.31 -2.53
C TRP A 176 0.53 -15.51 -2.97
N THR A 177 -0.35 -15.94 -2.08
CA THR A 177 -1.32 -17.00 -2.33
C THR A 177 -2.73 -16.48 -2.05
N TRP A 178 -3.68 -16.81 -2.91
CA TRP A 178 -5.08 -16.43 -2.71
C TRP A 178 -5.78 -17.38 -1.73
N HIS A 179 -6.85 -16.92 -1.10
CA HIS A 179 -7.71 -17.74 -0.24
C HIS A 179 -8.55 -18.75 -1.05
N ASP A 180 -8.23 -20.03 -1.04
CA ASP A 180 -8.92 -21.06 -1.85
C ASP A 180 -10.45 -21.14 -1.66
N THR A 181 -10.96 -20.67 -0.52
CA THR A 181 -12.40 -20.65 -0.21
C THR A 181 -13.13 -19.40 -0.72
N ASP A 182 -12.41 -18.45 -1.30
CA ASP A 182 -12.97 -17.18 -1.72
C ASP A 182 -13.66 -17.32 -3.09
N PRO A 183 -14.94 -16.91 -3.22
CA PRO A 183 -15.70 -17.08 -4.45
C PRO A 183 -15.12 -16.28 -5.62
N THR A 184 -14.30 -15.26 -5.34
CA THR A 184 -13.65 -14.46 -6.37
C THR A 184 -12.64 -15.24 -7.18
N ILE A 185 -12.14 -16.35 -6.63
CA ILE A 185 -11.19 -17.22 -7.32
C ILE A 185 -11.88 -18.06 -8.39
N GLU A 186 -13.19 -18.29 -8.34
CA GLU A 186 -13.87 -19.13 -9.34
C GLU A 186 -13.67 -18.61 -10.77
N ASP A 187 -13.82 -17.30 -10.97
CA ASP A 187 -13.59 -16.64 -12.24
C ASP A 187 -12.23 -15.90 -12.26
N ARG A 188 -11.21 -16.62 -12.73
CA ARG A 188 -9.80 -16.17 -12.71
C ARG A 188 -9.10 -16.37 -14.04
N MET A 189 -8.23 -15.41 -14.37
CA MET A 189 -7.28 -15.50 -15.48
C MET A 189 -5.87 -15.77 -14.92
N PHE A 190 -5.26 -16.90 -15.29
CA PHE A 190 -3.92 -17.30 -14.82
C PHE A 190 -3.75 -17.21 -13.30
N TRP A 191 -4.69 -17.79 -12.54
CA TRP A 191 -4.72 -17.72 -11.08
C TRP A 191 -4.87 -16.30 -10.50
N THR A 192 -5.29 -15.32 -11.29
CA THR A 192 -5.59 -13.96 -10.86
C THR A 192 -7.09 -13.70 -10.99
N PRO A 193 -7.81 -13.43 -9.88
CA PRO A 193 -9.23 -13.06 -9.90
C PRO A 193 -9.48 -11.80 -10.74
N TRP A 194 -10.46 -11.84 -11.64
CA TRP A 194 -10.83 -10.65 -12.43
C TRP A 194 -11.28 -9.49 -11.55
N SER A 195 -12.03 -9.79 -10.49
CA SER A 195 -12.47 -8.82 -9.49
C SER A 195 -11.33 -8.02 -8.87
N SER A 196 -10.19 -8.66 -8.60
CA SER A 196 -9.04 -8.00 -8.02
C SER A 196 -8.45 -6.95 -8.98
N LEU A 197 -8.46 -7.24 -10.28
CA LEU A 197 -8.03 -6.32 -11.33
C LEU A 197 -9.01 -5.16 -11.49
N TYR A 198 -10.31 -5.45 -11.53
CA TYR A 198 -11.36 -4.43 -11.59
C TYR A 198 -11.34 -3.51 -10.38
N PHE A 199 -11.22 -4.08 -9.19
CA PHE A 199 -11.14 -3.32 -7.94
C PHE A 199 -9.92 -2.40 -7.93
N TYR A 200 -8.76 -2.89 -8.36
CA TYR A 200 -7.58 -2.06 -8.48
C TYR A 200 -7.77 -0.94 -9.52
N ALA A 201 -8.36 -1.23 -10.67
CA ALA A 201 -8.66 -0.22 -11.69
C ALA A 201 -9.59 0.88 -11.14
N ALA A 202 -10.61 0.50 -10.38
CA ALA A 202 -11.53 1.42 -9.73
C ALA A 202 -10.82 2.29 -8.68
N CYS A 203 -9.95 1.70 -7.84
CA CYS A 203 -9.12 2.44 -6.90
C CYS A 203 -8.17 3.42 -7.59
N ALA A 204 -7.51 2.99 -8.67
CA ALA A 204 -6.60 3.83 -9.45
C ALA A 204 -7.35 4.99 -10.16
N CYS A 205 -8.53 4.74 -10.71
CA CYS A 205 -9.41 5.77 -11.26
C CYS A 205 -9.82 6.78 -10.18
N SER A 206 -10.30 6.27 -9.05
CA SER A 206 -10.70 7.04 -7.87
C SER A 206 -9.57 7.89 -7.31
N PHE A 207 -8.35 7.36 -7.30
CA PHE A 207 -7.15 8.07 -6.90
C PHE A 207 -6.94 9.34 -7.73
N VAL A 208 -7.02 9.24 -9.05
CA VAL A 208 -6.85 10.40 -9.94
C VAL A 208 -7.95 11.43 -9.74
N TRP A 209 -9.20 10.98 -9.63
CA TRP A 209 -10.33 11.87 -9.40
C TRP A 209 -10.25 12.57 -8.05
N MET A 210 -9.90 11.86 -6.98
CA MET A 210 -9.69 12.43 -5.65
C MET A 210 -8.50 13.40 -5.63
N LEU A 211 -7.40 13.08 -6.31
CA LEU A 211 -6.25 13.96 -6.42
C LEU A 211 -6.60 15.26 -7.12
N ARG A 212 -7.37 15.18 -8.20
CA ARG A 212 -7.84 16.36 -8.93
C ARG A 212 -8.85 17.16 -8.11
N LEU A 213 -9.81 16.49 -7.46
CA LEU A 213 -10.84 17.12 -6.66
C LEU A 213 -10.23 17.87 -5.46
N THR A 214 -9.42 17.19 -4.65
CA THR A 214 -8.77 17.78 -3.48
C THR A 214 -7.86 18.94 -3.85
N ARG A 215 -7.09 18.81 -4.95
CA ARG A 215 -6.28 19.93 -5.46
C ARG A 215 -7.15 21.09 -5.95
N ARG A 216 -8.26 20.84 -6.67
CA ARG A 216 -9.18 21.90 -7.11
C ARG A 216 -9.84 22.64 -5.95
N LEU A 217 -10.13 21.95 -4.84
CA LEU A 217 -10.78 22.54 -3.68
C LEU A 217 -9.83 23.36 -2.81
N LEU A 218 -8.57 22.92 -2.66
CA LEU A 218 -7.63 23.49 -1.69
C LEU A 218 -6.50 24.32 -2.33
N LEU A 219 -6.25 24.15 -3.63
CA LEU A 219 -5.10 24.70 -4.33
C LEU A 219 -5.50 25.35 -5.66
N GLU A 220 -4.64 26.26 -6.12
CA GLU A 220 -4.77 26.89 -7.43
C GLU A 220 -4.26 25.96 -8.55
N LYS A 221 -4.51 26.33 -9.80
CA LYS A 221 -4.01 25.56 -10.95
C LYS A 221 -2.49 25.51 -10.99
N GLU A 222 -1.83 26.61 -10.65
CA GLU A 222 -0.37 26.72 -10.64
C GLU A 222 0.21 26.18 -9.32
N TYR A 223 1.41 25.61 -9.42
CA TYR A 223 2.11 25.08 -8.26
C TYR A 223 2.83 26.20 -7.51
N ASP A 224 2.62 26.26 -6.20
CA ASP A 224 3.26 27.20 -5.30
C ASP A 224 3.92 26.43 -4.14
N TRP A 225 5.23 26.58 -3.99
CA TRP A 225 6.02 25.89 -2.97
C TRP A 225 5.66 26.33 -1.55
N MET A 226 5.18 27.57 -1.37
CA MET A 226 4.77 28.08 -0.04
C MET A 226 3.52 27.36 0.47
N LYS A 227 2.72 26.77 -0.44
CA LYS A 227 1.50 26.01 -0.13
C LYS A 227 1.78 24.52 0.08
N PHE A 228 3.02 24.13 0.40
CA PHE A 228 3.37 22.73 0.69
C PHE A 228 2.48 22.03 1.73
N PRO A 229 1.97 22.69 2.80
CA PRO A 229 1.12 22.01 3.77
C PRO A 229 -0.21 21.59 3.13
N LYS A 230 -0.76 22.43 2.26
CA LYS A 230 -1.99 22.15 1.52
C LYS A 230 -1.79 21.02 0.51
N GLU A 231 -0.66 20.98 -0.20
CA GLU A 231 -0.32 19.85 -1.09
C GLU A 231 -0.19 18.54 -0.31
N LEU A 232 0.41 18.57 0.89
CA LEU A 232 0.49 17.39 1.75
C LEU A 232 -0.89 16.96 2.24
N THR A 233 -1.76 17.89 2.63
CA THR A 233 -3.17 17.59 2.97
C THR A 233 -3.93 17.00 1.80
N CYS A 234 -3.80 17.55 0.58
CA CYS A 234 -4.41 16.96 -0.62
C CYS A 234 -3.90 15.54 -0.86
N SER A 235 -2.60 15.31 -0.67
CA SER A 235 -1.97 13.99 -0.86
C SER A 235 -2.51 12.97 0.14
N PHE A 236 -2.59 13.35 1.41
CA PHE A 236 -3.13 12.51 2.48
C PHE A 236 -4.62 12.20 2.24
N LEU A 237 -5.44 13.23 2.00
CA LEU A 237 -6.87 13.06 1.71
C LEU A 237 -7.10 12.18 0.48
N THR A 238 -6.29 12.36 -0.58
CA THR A 238 -6.36 11.50 -1.77
C THR A 238 -6.03 10.06 -1.43
N GLY A 239 -4.94 9.82 -0.70
CA GLY A 239 -4.52 8.47 -0.32
C GLY A 239 -5.60 7.73 0.47
N VAL A 240 -6.28 8.41 1.39
CA VAL A 240 -7.34 7.85 2.22
C VAL A 240 -8.66 7.67 1.47
N LEU A 241 -9.14 8.72 0.78
CA LEU A 241 -10.49 8.74 0.20
C LEU A 241 -10.60 7.95 -1.11
N SER A 242 -9.47 7.75 -1.81
CA SER A 242 -9.45 7.00 -3.08
C SER A 242 -9.89 5.55 -2.93
N TYR A 243 -9.57 4.90 -1.80
CA TYR A 243 -10.03 3.56 -1.49
C TYR A 243 -11.56 3.50 -1.42
N TRP A 244 -12.17 4.37 -0.63
CA TRP A 244 -13.63 4.38 -0.41
C TRP A 244 -14.41 4.66 -1.69
N LEU A 245 -13.94 5.62 -2.49
CA LEU A 245 -14.54 5.87 -3.80
C LEU A 245 -14.35 4.67 -4.75
N GLY A 246 -13.18 4.01 -4.71
CA GLY A 246 -12.90 2.82 -5.50
C GLY A 246 -13.83 1.67 -5.16
N THR A 247 -14.07 1.43 -3.87
CA THR A 247 -15.03 0.44 -3.38
C THR A 247 -16.45 0.75 -3.83
N ALA A 248 -16.88 2.01 -3.76
CA ALA A 248 -18.20 2.41 -4.23
C ALA A 248 -18.36 2.20 -5.76
N GLN A 249 -17.32 2.50 -6.54
CA GLN A 249 -17.30 2.27 -7.98
C GLN A 249 -17.36 0.78 -8.32
N ALA A 250 -16.52 -0.04 -7.67
CA ALA A 250 -16.50 -1.48 -7.87
C ALA A 250 -17.85 -2.10 -7.50
N GLY A 251 -18.45 -1.71 -6.36
CA GLY A 251 -19.76 -2.19 -5.93
C GLY A 251 -20.88 -1.83 -6.93
N HIS A 252 -20.88 -0.62 -7.49
CA HIS A 252 -21.86 -0.22 -8.50
C HIS A 252 -21.70 -0.97 -9.83
N CYS A 253 -20.47 -1.16 -10.31
CA CYS A 253 -20.22 -1.92 -11.54
C CYS A 253 -20.59 -3.40 -11.39
N VAL A 254 -20.32 -3.97 -10.21
CA VAL A 254 -20.61 -5.37 -9.91
C VAL A 254 -22.11 -5.62 -9.75
N CYS A 255 -22.85 -4.75 -9.07
CA CYS A 255 -24.27 -4.98 -8.81
C CYS A 255 -25.21 -4.60 -9.97
N ASN A 256 -24.72 -3.92 -11.03
CA ASN A 256 -25.48 -3.62 -12.25
C ASN A 256 -25.10 -4.49 -13.47
N GLY A 257 -24.09 -5.35 -13.37
CA GLY A 257 -23.75 -6.33 -14.41
C GLY A 257 -24.35 -7.72 -14.12
N GLU A 258 -24.39 -8.61 -15.11
CA GLU A 258 -24.75 -10.04 -14.99
C GLU A 258 -23.78 -10.86 -14.09
N LEU A 259 -23.05 -10.20 -13.19
CA LEU A 259 -22.09 -10.73 -12.23
C LEU A 259 -22.75 -10.75 -10.83
N SER A 260 -23.96 -11.29 -10.74
CA SER A 260 -24.80 -11.30 -9.53
C SER A 260 -24.21 -12.11 -8.35
N HIS A 261 -23.29 -13.03 -8.60
CA HIS A 261 -22.59 -13.81 -7.56
C HIS A 261 -21.63 -12.98 -6.69
N TRP A 262 -21.27 -11.77 -7.13
CA TRP A 262 -20.24 -10.94 -6.51
C TRP A 262 -20.78 -9.90 -5.51
N CYS A 263 -22.08 -9.61 -5.54
CA CYS A 263 -22.68 -8.65 -4.60
C CYS A 263 -22.65 -9.15 -3.14
N THR A 264 -22.46 -10.45 -2.88
CA THR A 264 -22.51 -10.99 -1.51
C THR A 264 -21.31 -10.54 -0.66
N VAL A 265 -20.15 -10.31 -1.26
CA VAL A 265 -18.93 -9.87 -0.53
C VAL A 265 -18.95 -8.37 -0.25
N TYR A 266 -19.56 -7.54 -1.11
CA TYR A 266 -19.60 -6.09 -0.96
C TYR A 266 -20.89 -5.52 -0.34
N LYS A 267 -21.95 -6.34 -0.17
CA LYS A 267 -23.25 -5.88 0.39
C LYS A 267 -23.25 -5.54 1.88
N LEU A 268 -22.18 -5.85 2.63
CA LEU A 268 -22.16 -5.66 4.08
C LEU A 268 -21.50 -4.35 4.56
N SER A 269 -20.99 -3.52 3.65
CA SER A 269 -20.47 -2.18 3.99
C SER A 269 -21.54 -1.08 3.98
N SER A 270 -22.80 -1.41 3.69
CA SER A 270 -23.90 -0.43 3.57
C SER A 270 -25.00 -0.60 4.62
N HIS A 271 -24.69 -1.17 5.79
CA HIS A 271 -25.57 -1.19 6.96
C HIS A 271 -24.84 -0.72 8.22
#